data_AF-A0A2V5RMB0-F1
#
_entry.id   AF-A0A2V5RMB0-F1
#
_cell.length_a   1.000
_cell.length_b   1.000
_cell.length_c   1.000
_cell.angle_alpha   90.00
_cell.angle_beta   90.00
_cell.angle_gamma   90.00
#
_symmetry.space_group_name_H-M   'P 1'
#
loop_
_entity.id
_entity.type
_entity.pdbx_description
1 polymer ?
#
loop_
_entity_poly.entity_id
_entity_poly.type
_entity_poly.pdbx_seq_one_letter_code
_entity_poly.pdbx_strand_id
1 'polypeptide(L)'
;MKEIALALILGLSATIARADEYGIFFNDSFPGGDPLAQRDEWALLHQGKAVNATDFAPRYRWRWIYYLKAPEQLIIQPAYVGSMQTALRRLGYYCGPVDGVFTPEVADAIARLQKNYSMRVTGTLTDPVRRALHMP
;
A
#
# COMPACT_ATOMS: atom_id res chain seq x y z
N MET A 1 36.52 12.34 -20.58
CA MET A 1 35.04 12.52 -20.67
C MET A 1 34.24 11.47 -19.88
N LYS A 2 34.76 10.26 -19.62
CA LYS A 2 34.03 9.21 -18.88
C LYS A 2 33.97 9.45 -17.36
N GLU A 3 35.05 9.98 -16.78
CA GLU A 3 35.17 10.28 -15.34
C GLU A 3 34.25 11.43 -14.86
N ILE A 4 34.02 12.43 -15.72
CA ILE A 4 33.19 13.61 -15.39
C ILE A 4 31.70 13.23 -15.36
N ALA A 5 31.30 12.25 -16.18
CA ALA A 5 29.94 11.72 -16.17
C ALA A 5 29.62 10.97 -14.87
N LEU A 6 30.56 10.19 -14.31
CA LEU A 6 30.37 9.51 -13.03
C LEU A 6 30.23 10.48 -11.86
N ALA A 7 31.04 11.56 -11.85
CA ALA A 7 30.97 12.59 -10.82
C ALA A 7 29.65 13.39 -10.85
N LEU A 8 29.09 13.64 -12.05
CA LEU A 8 27.77 14.26 -12.20
C LEU A 8 26.64 13.35 -11.69
N ILE A 9 26.73 12.04 -11.93
CA ILE A 9 25.75 11.06 -11.44
C ILE A 9 25.79 10.96 -9.90
N LEU A 10 26.98 10.95 -9.29
CA LEU A 10 27.12 10.94 -7.82
C LEU A 10 26.74 12.27 -7.19
N GLY A 11 27.06 13.40 -7.83
CA GLY A 11 26.69 14.74 -7.36
C GLY A 11 25.18 15.00 -7.40
N LEU A 12 24.46 14.46 -8.39
CA LEU A 12 22.99 14.51 -8.44
C LEU A 12 22.32 13.59 -7.42
N SER A 13 22.98 12.52 -6.98
CA SER A 13 22.46 11.63 -5.95
C SER A 13 22.42 12.32 -4.57
N ALA A 14 23.37 13.22 -4.30
CA ALA A 14 23.47 13.94 -3.02
C ALA A 14 22.42 15.05 -2.84
N THR A 15 21.88 15.63 -3.92
CA THR A 15 20.82 16.66 -3.83
C THR A 15 19.43 16.07 -3.60
N ILE A 16 19.19 14.81 -3.96
CA ILE A 16 17.92 14.11 -3.69
C ILE A 16 17.73 13.85 -2.18
N ALA A 17 18.81 13.76 -1.42
CA ALA A 17 18.76 13.54 0.03
C ALA A 17 18.25 14.75 0.85
N ARG A 18 18.08 15.92 0.23
CA ARG A 18 17.60 17.17 0.88
C ARG A 18 16.19 17.60 0.42
N ALA A 19 15.47 16.75 -0.28
CA ALA A 19 14.09 16.97 -0.68
C ALA A 19 13.13 16.18 0.24
N ASP A 20 13.28 16.33 1.54
CA ASP A 20 12.40 15.74 2.57
C ASP A 20 11.18 16.60 2.88
N GLU A 21 11.08 17.82 2.32
CA GLU A 21 10.00 18.77 2.65
C GLU A 21 8.81 18.76 1.67
N TYR A 22 8.94 18.16 0.48
CA TYR A 22 7.85 18.12 -0.51
C TYR A 22 7.48 16.67 -0.86
N GLY A 23 6.54 16.11 -0.08
CA GLY A 23 5.98 14.76 -0.22
C GLY A 23 5.09 14.55 -1.46
N ILE A 24 5.44 15.16 -2.59
CA ILE A 24 4.65 15.14 -3.81
C ILE A 24 5.52 14.54 -4.92
N PHE A 25 5.16 13.33 -5.38
CA PHE A 25 5.56 12.69 -6.65
C PHE A 25 6.70 11.65 -6.72
N PHE A 26 7.54 11.35 -5.70
CA PHE A 26 8.62 10.35 -5.86
C PHE A 26 8.74 9.22 -4.82
N ASN A 27 7.83 9.11 -3.85
CA ASN A 27 7.99 8.18 -2.71
C ASN A 27 7.67 6.70 -3.00
N ASP A 28 7.29 6.33 -4.23
CA ASP A 28 6.94 4.94 -4.57
C ASP A 28 8.14 4.06 -4.94
N SER A 29 9.26 4.66 -5.38
CA SER A 29 10.41 3.91 -5.92
C SER A 29 11.51 3.57 -4.90
N PHE A 30 11.65 4.35 -3.82
CA PHE A 30 12.73 4.20 -2.83
C PHE A 30 12.22 4.47 -1.39
N PRO A 31 11.81 3.45 -0.61
CA PRO A 31 11.07 3.66 0.63
C PRO A 31 12.00 3.85 1.84
N GLY A 32 11.80 4.94 2.57
CA GLY A 32 12.17 5.06 3.99
C GLY A 32 11.07 4.61 4.96
N GLY A 33 9.90 4.18 4.48
CA GLY A 33 8.72 3.88 5.32
C GLY A 33 8.03 2.55 5.02
N ASP A 34 7.13 2.15 5.92
CA ASP A 34 6.35 0.91 5.84
C ASP A 34 5.39 0.93 4.61
N PRO A 35 5.55 0.00 3.64
CA PRO A 35 4.75 -0.01 2.41
C PRO A 35 3.25 -0.25 2.61
N LEU A 36 2.85 -0.85 3.74
CA LEU A 36 1.47 -1.19 4.07
C LEU A 36 0.88 -0.25 5.14
N ALA A 37 1.64 0.74 5.60
CA ALA A 37 1.12 1.72 6.54
C ALA A 37 -0.05 2.51 5.93
N GLN A 38 -1.00 2.85 6.81
CA GLN A 38 -2.17 3.63 6.43
C GLN A 38 -1.73 5.02 5.98
N ARG A 39 -2.35 5.53 4.92
CA ARG A 39 -2.08 6.85 4.33
C ARG A 39 -3.37 7.62 4.22
N ASP A 40 -3.34 8.91 4.55
CA ASP A 40 -4.46 9.83 4.34
C ASP A 40 -4.21 10.82 3.21
N GLU A 41 -5.08 11.84 3.11
CA GLU A 41 -4.99 12.86 2.08
C GLU A 41 -3.71 13.72 2.18
N TRP A 42 -3.05 13.71 3.36
CA TRP A 42 -1.87 14.53 3.63
C TRP A 42 -0.58 13.69 3.65
N ALA A 43 -0.53 12.53 4.30
CA ALA A 43 0.68 11.73 4.42
C ALA A 43 0.48 10.30 4.94
N LEU A 44 1.60 9.66 5.33
CA LEU A 44 1.65 8.38 6.03
C LEU A 44 1.28 8.60 7.51
N LEU A 45 0.27 7.87 7.99
CA LEU A 45 -0.18 7.95 9.36
C LEU A 45 0.86 7.26 10.26
N HIS A 46 1.41 7.99 11.24
CA HIS A 46 2.39 7.44 12.18
C HIS A 46 1.83 6.25 12.97
N GLN A 47 0.52 6.27 13.26
CA GLN A 47 -0.20 5.16 13.87
C GLN A 47 -1.68 5.24 13.50
N GLY A 48 -2.30 4.09 13.23
CA GLY A 48 -3.75 4.02 13.04
C GLY A 48 -4.49 4.34 14.34
N LYS A 49 -5.76 4.77 14.23
CA LYS A 49 -6.63 5.04 15.41
C LYS A 49 -6.72 3.86 16.37
N ALA A 50 -6.62 2.64 15.84
CA ALA A 50 -6.54 1.40 16.60
C ALA A 50 -5.38 0.56 16.05
N VAL A 51 -4.63 -0.08 16.95
CA VAL A 51 -3.59 -1.05 16.62
C VAL A 51 -4.20 -2.43 16.57
N ASN A 52 -4.00 -3.15 15.47
CA ASN A 52 -4.48 -4.51 15.30
C ASN A 52 -3.31 -5.50 15.40
N ALA A 53 -3.60 -6.77 15.72
CA ALA A 53 -2.58 -7.82 15.75
C ALA A 53 -1.86 -7.97 14.39
N THR A 54 -2.58 -7.70 13.29
CA THR A 54 -2.03 -7.69 11.93
C THR A 54 -0.95 -6.65 11.71
N ASP A 55 -0.91 -5.59 12.52
CA ASP A 55 0.07 -4.52 12.32
C ASP A 55 1.50 -5.00 12.60
N PHE A 56 1.65 -6.02 13.44
CA PHE A 56 2.93 -6.64 13.81
C PHE A 56 3.31 -7.81 12.92
N ALA A 57 2.45 -8.22 11.99
CA ALA A 57 2.75 -9.33 11.10
C ALA A 57 3.90 -8.96 10.13
N PRO A 58 4.74 -9.95 9.70
CA PRO A 58 5.88 -9.68 8.83
C PRO A 58 5.48 -8.98 7.52
N ARG A 59 6.26 -7.97 7.14
CA ARG A 59 6.05 -7.17 5.92
C ARG A 59 7.28 -7.21 5.04
N TYR A 60 7.08 -7.14 3.73
CA TYR A 60 8.19 -6.89 2.81
C TYR A 60 8.67 -5.45 2.98
N ARG A 61 10.00 -5.31 3.11
CA ARG A 61 10.66 -4.01 3.26
C ARG A 61 10.45 -3.08 2.05
N TRP A 62 10.31 -3.67 0.87
CA TRP A 62 10.23 -2.92 -0.38
C TRP A 62 8.85 -2.99 -1.00
N ARG A 63 8.28 -1.81 -1.31
CA ARG A 63 6.95 -1.68 -1.92
C ARG A 63 6.83 -2.45 -3.23
N TRP A 64 7.85 -2.39 -4.09
CA TRP A 64 7.86 -3.04 -5.40
C TRP A 64 7.75 -4.57 -5.35
N ILE A 65 8.09 -5.19 -4.22
CA ILE A 65 7.96 -6.65 -4.04
C ILE A 65 6.50 -7.11 -4.05
N TYR A 66 5.55 -6.27 -3.61
CA TYR A 66 4.13 -6.62 -3.63
C TYR A 66 3.53 -6.63 -5.04
N TYR A 67 3.99 -5.76 -5.93
CA TYR A 67 3.53 -5.74 -7.34
C TYR A 67 3.93 -7.01 -8.11
N LEU A 68 5.00 -7.68 -7.70
CA LEU A 68 5.46 -8.93 -8.28
C LEU A 68 4.69 -10.16 -7.78
N LYS A 69 3.80 -10.00 -6.79
CA LYS A 69 3.05 -11.10 -6.18
C LYS A 69 1.68 -11.25 -6.80
N ALA A 70 1.28 -12.50 -6.97
CA ALA A 70 -0.06 -12.81 -7.40
C ALA A 70 -1.07 -12.50 -6.27
N PRO A 71 -2.31 -12.10 -6.59
CA PRO A 71 -3.33 -11.77 -5.57
C PRO A 71 -3.55 -12.89 -4.55
N GLU A 72 -3.51 -14.15 -4.98
CA GLU A 72 -3.64 -15.32 -4.11
C GLU A 72 -2.52 -15.42 -3.06
N GLN A 73 -1.31 -14.93 -3.36
CA GLN A 73 -0.21 -14.89 -2.39
C GLN A 73 -0.34 -13.74 -1.40
N LEU A 74 -1.03 -12.67 -1.79
CA LEU A 74 -1.26 -11.48 -0.96
C LEU A 74 -2.39 -11.72 0.04
N ILE A 75 -3.47 -12.40 -0.36
CA ILE A 75 -4.60 -12.72 0.53
C ILE A 75 -4.25 -13.71 1.65
N ILE A 76 -3.13 -14.43 1.53
CA ILE A 76 -2.63 -15.33 2.58
C ILE A 76 -1.84 -14.55 3.64
N GLN A 77 -1.37 -13.34 3.32
CA GLN A 77 -0.54 -12.55 4.23
C GLN A 77 -1.40 -11.71 5.19
N PRO A 78 -1.36 -11.98 6.50
CA PRO A 78 -2.22 -11.29 7.46
C PRO A 78 -1.94 -9.79 7.55
N ALA A 79 -0.68 -9.37 7.38
CA ALA A 79 -0.32 -7.94 7.33
C ALA A 79 -0.98 -7.23 6.14
N TYR A 80 -0.97 -7.87 4.97
CA TYR A 80 -1.55 -7.31 3.75
C TYR A 80 -3.07 -7.26 3.85
N VAL A 81 -3.70 -8.36 4.27
CA VAL A 81 -5.16 -8.41 4.44
C VAL A 81 -5.64 -7.45 5.52
N GLY A 82 -4.94 -7.34 6.65
CA GLY A 82 -5.30 -6.37 7.69
C GLY A 82 -5.21 -4.93 7.21
N SER A 83 -4.20 -4.61 6.41
CA SER A 83 -4.07 -3.28 5.78
C SER A 83 -5.20 -3.02 4.79
N MET A 84 -5.57 -4.03 3.98
CA MET A 84 -6.69 -3.96 3.05
C MET A 84 -8.04 -3.80 3.75
N GLN A 85 -8.31 -4.59 4.79
CA GLN A 85 -9.51 -4.47 5.63
C GLN A 85 -9.61 -3.08 6.24
N THR A 86 -8.49 -2.52 6.71
CA THR A 86 -8.46 -1.16 7.26
C THR A 86 -8.75 -0.11 6.19
N ALA A 87 -8.17 -0.24 4.99
CA ALA A 87 -8.43 0.65 3.88
C ALA A 87 -9.90 0.61 3.44
N LEU A 88 -10.47 -0.60 3.30
CA LEU A 88 -11.89 -0.79 3.00
C LEU A 88 -12.79 -0.19 4.07
N ARG A 89 -12.45 -0.35 5.35
CA ARG A 89 -13.21 0.23 6.47
C ARG A 89 -13.17 1.74 6.46
N ARG A 90 -11.99 2.32 6.19
CA ARG A 90 -11.83 3.77 6.07
C ARG A 90 -12.69 4.35 4.95
N LEU A 91 -12.80 3.65 3.82
CA LEU A 91 -13.64 4.06 2.69
C LEU A 91 -15.14 3.73 2.89
N GLY A 92 -15.52 3.11 4.02
CA GLY A 92 -16.91 2.79 4.35
C GLY A 92 -17.45 1.52 3.70
N TYR A 93 -16.60 0.68 3.09
CA TYR A 93 -17.02 -0.56 2.42
C TYR A 93 -17.06 -1.79 3.34
N TYR A 94 -16.34 -1.74 4.47
CA TYR A 94 -16.17 -2.87 5.39
C TYR A 94 -16.41 -2.44 6.84
N CYS A 95 -17.18 -3.22 7.59
CA CYS A 95 -17.50 -2.92 9.00
C CYS A 95 -17.06 -4.04 9.96
N GLY A 96 -16.44 -5.10 9.44
CA GLY A 96 -15.98 -6.24 10.23
C GLY A 96 -14.65 -6.01 10.96
N PRO A 97 -14.14 -7.04 11.64
CA PRO A 97 -12.86 -6.99 12.34
C PRO A 97 -11.68 -6.86 11.35
N VAL A 98 -10.62 -6.21 11.81
CA VAL A 98 -9.33 -6.15 11.09
C VAL A 98 -8.41 -7.23 11.68
N ASP A 99 -8.61 -8.46 11.24
CA ASP A 99 -7.95 -9.66 11.74
C ASP A 99 -6.95 -10.28 10.76
N GLY A 100 -6.89 -9.77 9.52
CA GLY A 100 -6.00 -10.27 8.49
C GLY A 100 -6.48 -11.55 7.83
N VAL A 101 -7.75 -11.91 7.98
CA VAL A 101 -8.36 -13.08 7.35
C VAL A 101 -9.24 -12.65 6.18
N PHE A 102 -9.00 -13.25 5.02
CA PHE A 102 -9.84 -13.00 3.84
C PHE A 102 -11.15 -13.79 3.94
N THR A 103 -12.19 -13.16 4.49
CA THR A 103 -13.53 -13.76 4.65
C THR A 103 -14.46 -13.38 3.50
N PRO A 104 -15.62 -14.06 3.35
CA PRO A 104 -16.65 -13.65 2.38
C PRO A 104 -17.12 -12.20 2.57
N GLU A 105 -17.14 -11.68 3.80
CA GLU A 105 -17.51 -10.29 4.08
C GLU A 105 -16.51 -9.29 3.48
N VAL A 106 -15.22 -9.65 3.46
CA VAL A 106 -14.17 -8.87 2.79
C VAL A 106 -14.37 -8.92 1.28
N ALA A 107 -14.70 -10.08 0.72
CA ALA A 107 -15.00 -10.21 -0.71
C ALA A 107 -16.21 -9.35 -1.12
N ASP A 108 -17.26 -9.32 -0.30
CA ASP A 108 -18.43 -8.46 -0.52
C ASP A 108 -18.08 -6.97 -0.41
N ALA A 109 -17.21 -6.59 0.52
CA ALA A 109 -16.70 -5.22 0.61
C ALA A 109 -15.92 -4.81 -0.64
N ILE A 110 -15.09 -5.70 -1.16
CA ILE A 110 -14.38 -5.49 -2.44
C ILE A 110 -15.37 -5.38 -3.59
N ALA A 111 -16.40 -6.22 -3.64
CA ALA A 111 -17.44 -6.15 -4.68
C ALA A 111 -18.18 -4.81 -4.66
N ARG A 112 -18.52 -4.28 -3.46
CA ARG A 112 -19.11 -2.94 -3.30
C ARG A 112 -18.18 -1.84 -3.80
N LEU A 113 -16.90 -1.90 -3.45
CA LEU A 113 -15.89 -0.97 -3.94
C LEU A 113 -15.78 -1.03 -5.48
N GLN A 114 -15.66 -2.23 -6.04
CA GLN A 114 -15.58 -2.42 -7.49
C GLN A 114 -16.79 -1.82 -8.21
N LYS A 115 -17.99 -2.05 -7.68
CA LYS A 115 -19.23 -1.46 -8.21
C LYS A 115 -19.18 0.07 -8.20
N ASN A 116 -18.78 0.67 -7.07
CA ASN A 116 -18.72 2.13 -6.93
C ASN A 116 -17.68 2.78 -7.84
N TYR A 117 -16.55 2.12 -8.08
CA TYR A 117 -15.50 2.59 -8.98
C TYR A 117 -15.73 2.17 -10.46
N SER A 118 -16.92 1.68 -10.81
CA SER A 118 -17.26 1.22 -12.18
C SER A 118 -16.29 0.16 -12.74
N MET A 119 -15.78 -0.71 -11.87
CA MET A 119 -14.93 -1.84 -12.22
C MET A 119 -15.78 -3.09 -12.48
N ARG A 120 -15.19 -4.11 -13.12
CA ARG A 120 -15.80 -5.44 -13.17
C ARG A 120 -15.90 -6.00 -11.74
N VAL A 121 -17.11 -6.32 -11.31
CA VAL A 121 -17.39 -6.87 -9.98
C VAL A 121 -16.98 -8.34 -9.94
N THR A 122 -15.91 -8.65 -9.22
CA THR A 122 -15.39 -10.00 -9.00
C THR A 122 -15.38 -10.40 -7.53
N GLY A 123 -15.39 -9.43 -6.59
CA GLY A 123 -15.19 -9.69 -5.16
C GLY A 123 -13.78 -10.15 -4.79
N THR A 124 -12.84 -10.09 -5.73
CA THR A 124 -11.46 -10.55 -5.55
C THR A 124 -10.46 -9.39 -5.59
N LEU A 125 -9.32 -9.57 -4.95
CA LEU A 125 -8.20 -8.64 -5.03
C LEU A 125 -7.67 -8.61 -6.47
N THR A 126 -7.73 -7.46 -7.11
CA THR A 126 -7.20 -7.21 -8.47
C THR A 126 -6.39 -5.92 -8.48
N ASP A 127 -5.57 -5.69 -9.51
CA ASP A 127 -4.74 -4.47 -9.61
C ASP A 127 -5.55 -3.17 -9.60
N PRO A 128 -6.73 -3.08 -10.25
CA PRO A 128 -7.61 -1.93 -10.08
C PRO A 128 -8.02 -1.70 -8.61
N VAL A 129 -8.34 -2.77 -7.87
CA VAL A 129 -8.69 -2.69 -6.44
C VAL A 129 -7.49 -2.21 -5.62
N ARG A 130 -6.29 -2.73 -5.87
CA ARG A 130 -5.06 -2.27 -5.19
C ARG A 130 -4.83 -0.78 -5.37
N ARG A 131 -4.97 -0.30 -6.61
CA ARG A 131 -4.85 1.14 -6.92
C ARG A 131 -5.92 1.97 -6.23
N ALA A 132 -7.18 1.52 -6.22
CA ALA A 132 -8.27 2.23 -5.54
C ALA A 132 -8.05 2.32 -4.01
N LEU A 133 -7.38 1.33 -3.43
CA LEU A 133 -7.02 1.31 -2.00
C LEU A 133 -5.65 1.95 -1.69
N HIS A 134 -4.94 2.47 -2.69
CA HIS A 134 -3.55 2.95 -2.58
C HIS A 134 -2.56 1.90 -2.04
N MET A 135 -2.86 0.62 -2.26
CA MET A 135 -2.05 -0.51 -1.81
C MET A 135 -1.02 -0.93 -2.88
N PRO A 136 0.13 -1.48 -2.44
CA PRO A 136 1.13 -2.05 -3.34
C PRO A 136 0.78 -3.47 -3.79
#